data_AF-A0A9P1IBV2-F1
#
_entry.id   AF-A0A9P1IBV2-F1
#
_cell.length_a   1.000
_cell.length_b   1.000
_cell.length_c   1.000
_cell.angle_alpha   90.00
_cell.angle_beta   90.00
_cell.angle_gamma   90.00
#
_symmetry.space_group_name_H-M   'P 1'
#
loop_
_entity.id
_entity.type
_entity.pdbx_description
1 polymer ?
#
loop_
_entity_poly.entity_id
_entity_poly.type
_entity_poly.pdbx_seq_one_letter_code
_entity_poly.pdbx_strand_id
1 'polypeptide(L)'
;MEINVTDDSLELISSYLSPVSRLNLAALNEQFYYACTVWRDVKTIVFDIDDITLAAPNMVHKYVYSSIDRMTSIRTALKMCPGIKRLIIQAKLKESDISVLNENPSLISKLYISTENLGLQDFPVFKRLRTLHIVANSMKEYRVMNTIGPKILQSAFPMCLRRICLTDVYLTSNLIEYLSTLPNLTYLDLIGCLVDTNVAPKYIESLEKCQSLEELSLPPSFFSFTTSNRKLDADKKISFKKT
;
A
#
# COMPACT_ATOMS: atom_id res chain seq x y z
N MET A 1 -24.65 -2.77 -46.65
CA MET A 1 -25.08 -2.16 -45.38
C MET A 1 -23.86 -2.17 -44.48
N GLU A 2 -23.12 -1.07 -44.41
CA GLU A 2 -21.96 -0.98 -43.52
C GLU A 2 -22.49 -0.76 -42.10
N ILE A 3 -22.21 -1.70 -41.21
CA ILE A 3 -22.50 -1.54 -39.78
C ILE A 3 -21.43 -0.62 -39.23
N ASN A 4 -21.80 0.64 -39.00
CA ASN A 4 -20.89 1.63 -38.44
C ASN A 4 -20.87 1.45 -36.91
N VAL A 5 -19.86 0.74 -36.39
CA VAL A 5 -19.71 0.51 -34.94
C VAL A 5 -19.04 1.73 -34.32
N THR A 6 -19.67 2.32 -33.31
CA THR A 6 -19.12 3.48 -32.59
C THR A 6 -17.97 3.07 -31.67
N ASP A 7 -17.07 4.01 -31.37
CA ASP A 7 -15.93 3.75 -30.47
C ASP A 7 -16.38 3.30 -29.08
N ASP A 8 -17.45 3.87 -28.53
CA ASP A 8 -18.04 3.44 -27.25
C ASP A 8 -18.52 1.99 -27.29
N SER A 9 -19.10 1.56 -28.43
CA SER A 9 -19.54 0.18 -28.62
C SER A 9 -18.34 -0.77 -28.68
N LEU A 10 -17.25 -0.35 -29.33
CA LEU A 10 -16.01 -1.11 -29.40
C LEU A 10 -15.32 -1.21 -28.03
N GLU A 11 -15.25 -0.13 -27.26
CA GLU A 11 -14.73 -0.16 -25.88
C GLU A 11 -15.55 -1.11 -25.00
N LEU A 12 -16.88 -1.08 -25.12
CA LEU A 12 -17.76 -1.98 -24.37
C LEU A 12 -17.53 -3.44 -24.78
N ILE A 13 -17.53 -3.76 -26.07
CA ILE A 13 -17.28 -5.12 -26.57
C ILE A 13 -15.90 -5.60 -26.08
N SER A 14 -14.87 -4.76 -26.24
CA SER A 14 -13.50 -5.04 -25.78
C SER A 14 -13.46 -5.45 -24.31
N SER A 15 -14.24 -4.79 -23.44
CA SER A 15 -14.30 -5.11 -22.01
C SER A 15 -14.79 -6.54 -21.69
N TYR A 16 -15.55 -7.17 -22.58
CA TYR A 16 -16.01 -8.56 -22.44
C TYR A 16 -15.06 -9.59 -23.07
N LEU A 17 -14.04 -9.14 -23.80
CA LEU A 17 -13.10 -10.02 -24.48
C LEU A 17 -11.93 -10.43 -23.58
N SER A 18 -11.42 -11.63 -23.84
CA SER A 18 -10.16 -12.10 -23.28
C SER A 18 -8.97 -11.23 -23.74
N PRO A 19 -7.85 -11.20 -23.01
CA PRO A 19 -6.65 -10.46 -23.41
C PRO A 19 -6.19 -10.78 -24.84
N VAL A 20 -6.16 -12.08 -25.18
CA VAL A 20 -5.73 -12.55 -26.50
C VAL A 20 -6.70 -12.08 -27.57
N SER A 21 -8.00 -12.17 -27.33
CA SER A 21 -9.02 -11.67 -28.26
C SER A 21 -8.92 -10.16 -28.49
N ARG A 22 -8.65 -9.38 -27.43
CA ARG A 22 -8.42 -7.93 -27.54
C ARG A 22 -7.22 -7.63 -28.42
N LEU A 23 -6.09 -8.29 -28.20
CA LEU A 23 -4.88 -8.10 -29.00
C LEU A 23 -5.08 -8.54 -30.46
N ASN A 24 -5.81 -9.63 -30.69
CA ASN A 24 -6.15 -10.07 -32.04
C ASN A 24 -7.03 -9.05 -32.77
N LEU A 25 -8.02 -8.46 -32.11
CA LEU A 25 -8.82 -7.38 -32.69
C LEU A 25 -7.99 -6.13 -32.94
N ALA A 26 -7.13 -5.76 -31.99
CA ALA A 26 -6.23 -4.61 -32.12
C ALA A 26 -5.32 -4.69 -33.36
N ALA A 27 -5.01 -5.90 -33.83
CA ALA A 27 -4.19 -6.11 -35.02
C ALA A 27 -4.93 -5.92 -36.35
N LEU A 28 -6.27 -5.78 -36.35
CA LEU A 28 -7.06 -5.72 -37.58
C LEU A 28 -7.00 -4.36 -38.26
N ASN A 29 -7.17 -3.27 -37.50
CA ASN A 29 -7.07 -1.89 -38.00
C ASN A 29 -6.83 -0.90 -36.84
N GLU A 30 -6.59 0.36 -37.19
CA GLU A 30 -6.29 1.43 -36.24
C GLU A 30 -7.44 1.72 -35.24
N GLN A 31 -8.70 1.65 -35.70
CA GLN A 31 -9.85 1.88 -34.82
C GLN A 31 -9.92 0.81 -33.73
N PHE A 32 -9.82 -0.47 -34.10
CA PHE A 32 -9.76 -1.56 -33.12
C PHE A 32 -8.50 -1.51 -32.27
N TYR A 33 -7.37 -1.05 -32.82
CA TYR A 33 -6.15 -0.86 -32.04
C TYR A 33 -6.40 0.05 -30.84
N TYR A 34 -6.94 1.25 -31.06
CA TYR A 34 -7.20 2.19 -29.96
C TYR A 34 -8.26 1.66 -28.98
N ALA A 35 -9.35 1.06 -29.47
CA ALA A 35 -10.40 0.53 -28.60
C ALA A 35 -9.96 -0.72 -27.80
N CYS A 36 -9.09 -1.57 -28.36
CA CYS A 36 -8.73 -2.86 -27.76
C CYS A 36 -7.40 -2.86 -27.00
N THR A 37 -6.57 -1.83 -27.14
CA THR A 37 -5.33 -1.68 -26.34
C THR A 37 -5.53 -0.86 -25.06
N VAL A 38 -6.64 -0.14 -24.94
CA VAL A 38 -7.00 0.66 -23.76
C VAL A 38 -7.98 -0.10 -22.87
N TRP A 39 -7.48 -0.71 -21.80
CA TRP A 39 -8.23 -1.57 -20.89
C TRP A 39 -8.76 -0.78 -19.70
N ARG A 40 -9.80 0.03 -19.94
CA ARG A 40 -10.43 0.86 -18.90
C ARG A 40 -11.08 0.04 -17.78
N ASP A 41 -11.46 -1.20 -18.07
CA ASP A 41 -12.10 -2.14 -17.16
C ASP A 41 -11.13 -2.74 -16.14
N VAL A 42 -9.84 -2.77 -16.44
CA VAL A 42 -8.80 -3.20 -15.49
C VAL A 42 -8.66 -2.16 -14.39
N LYS A 43 -8.98 -2.58 -13.16
CA LYS A 43 -8.93 -1.70 -11.97
C LYS A 43 -7.78 -2.04 -11.02
N THR A 44 -7.17 -3.22 -11.18
CA THR A 44 -6.10 -3.71 -10.32
C THR A 44 -4.90 -4.13 -11.15
N ILE A 45 -3.71 -3.70 -10.76
CA ILE A 45 -2.43 -4.21 -11.26
C ILE A 45 -1.60 -4.74 -10.10
N VAL A 46 -0.95 -5.87 -10.31
CA VAL A 46 0.02 -6.48 -9.40
C VAL A 46 1.38 -6.49 -10.07
N PHE A 47 2.39 -5.97 -9.40
CA PHE A 47 3.79 -6.08 -9.75
C PHE A 47 4.46 -7.08 -8.82
N ASP A 48 4.73 -8.26 -9.36
CA ASP A 48 5.48 -9.30 -8.69
C ASP A 48 6.97 -9.23 -9.10
N ILE A 49 7.78 -10.16 -8.62
CA ILE A 49 9.21 -10.23 -8.91
C ILE A 49 9.44 -10.52 -10.40
N ASP A 50 8.67 -11.46 -10.96
CA ASP A 50 8.89 -12.00 -12.31
C ASP A 50 7.79 -11.64 -13.31
N ASP A 51 6.67 -11.09 -12.85
CA ASP A 51 5.53 -10.81 -13.72
C ASP A 51 4.68 -9.60 -13.31
N ILE A 52 3.83 -9.21 -14.25
CA ILE A 52 2.75 -8.25 -14.06
C ILE A 52 1.43 -8.99 -14.22
N THR A 53 0.53 -8.79 -13.26
CA THR A 53 -0.85 -9.28 -13.35
C THR A 53 -1.82 -8.11 -13.46
N LEU A 54 -2.68 -8.13 -14.47
CA LEU A 54 -3.76 -7.20 -14.74
C LEU A 54 -5.09 -7.86 -14.40
N ALA A 55 -5.90 -7.24 -13.55
CA ALA A 55 -7.18 -7.80 -13.11
C ALA A 55 -8.36 -6.83 -13.30
N ALA A 56 -9.39 -7.36 -13.94
CA ALA A 56 -10.71 -6.79 -14.18
C ALA A 56 -11.80 -7.73 -13.62
N PRO A 57 -13.09 -7.32 -13.57
CA PRO A 57 -14.15 -8.16 -13.00
C PRO A 57 -14.27 -9.56 -13.59
N ASN A 58 -14.01 -9.70 -14.90
CA ASN A 58 -14.18 -10.95 -15.65
C ASN A 58 -12.87 -11.49 -16.23
N MET A 59 -11.72 -10.96 -15.79
CA MET A 59 -10.44 -11.26 -16.42
C MET A 59 -9.28 -11.12 -15.43
N VAL A 60 -8.40 -12.10 -15.45
CA VAL A 60 -7.05 -11.99 -14.89
C VAL A 60 -6.07 -12.34 -15.99
N HIS A 61 -5.14 -11.42 -16.27
CA HIS A 61 -4.10 -11.61 -17.27
C HIS A 61 -2.73 -11.42 -16.63
N LYS A 62 -1.87 -12.42 -16.76
CA LYS A 62 -0.52 -12.42 -16.23
C LYS A 62 0.46 -12.53 -17.38
N TYR A 63 1.47 -11.67 -17.40
CA TYR A 63 2.57 -11.79 -18.34
C TYR A 63 3.90 -11.58 -17.61
N VAL A 64 4.86 -12.43 -17.95
CA VAL A 64 6.22 -12.39 -17.42
C VAL A 64 6.92 -11.15 -17.98
N TYR A 65 7.79 -10.52 -17.19
CA TYR A 65 8.63 -9.44 -17.71
C TYR A 65 9.35 -9.91 -18.98
N SER A 66 9.32 -9.08 -20.03
CA SER A 66 10.13 -9.40 -21.20
C SER A 66 11.60 -9.46 -20.80
N SER A 67 12.36 -10.37 -21.40
CA SER A 67 13.80 -10.55 -21.14
C SER A 67 14.63 -9.29 -21.42
N ILE A 68 14.03 -8.29 -22.09
CA ILE A 68 14.70 -7.08 -22.55
C ILE A 68 14.54 -5.94 -21.55
N ASP A 69 13.37 -5.76 -20.91
CA ASP A 69 13.21 -4.67 -19.92
C ASP A 69 11.93 -4.74 -19.04
N ARG A 70 12.12 -4.88 -17.73
CA ARG A 70 11.06 -4.77 -16.70
C ARG A 70 10.37 -3.41 -16.73
N MET A 71 11.11 -2.33 -16.99
CA MET A 71 10.59 -0.96 -16.99
C MET A 71 9.60 -0.73 -18.12
N THR A 72 9.96 -1.15 -19.32
CA THR A 72 9.07 -1.11 -20.50
C THR A 72 7.77 -1.89 -20.22
N SER A 73 7.86 -3.04 -19.55
CA SER A 73 6.70 -3.85 -19.18
C SER A 73 5.75 -3.12 -18.20
N ILE A 74 6.30 -2.49 -17.15
CA ILE A 74 5.53 -1.70 -16.16
C ILE A 74 4.87 -0.49 -16.85
N ARG A 75 5.64 0.25 -17.64
CA ARG A 75 5.16 1.43 -18.38
C ARG A 75 4.02 1.07 -19.33
N THR A 76 4.17 -0.05 -20.03
CA THR A 76 3.14 -0.55 -20.97
C THR A 76 1.85 -0.91 -20.22
N ALA A 77 1.96 -1.66 -19.12
CA ALA A 77 0.80 -1.99 -18.28
C ALA A 77 0.03 -0.75 -17.81
N LEU A 78 0.75 0.26 -17.29
CA LEU A 78 0.14 1.48 -16.80
C LEU A 78 -0.54 2.29 -17.92
N LYS A 79 0.09 2.36 -19.10
CA LYS A 79 -0.51 3.03 -20.28
C LYS A 79 -1.75 2.32 -20.79
N MET A 80 -1.73 0.99 -20.83
CA MET A 80 -2.87 0.18 -21.25
C MET A 80 -4.04 0.30 -20.28
N CYS A 81 -3.79 0.57 -18.99
CA CYS A 81 -4.82 0.53 -17.96
C CYS A 81 -5.07 1.93 -17.34
N PRO A 82 -5.60 2.90 -18.10
CA PRO A 82 -5.83 4.25 -17.57
C PRO A 82 -6.92 4.28 -16.50
N GLY A 83 -7.69 3.20 -16.33
CA GLY A 83 -8.73 3.08 -15.30
C GLY A 83 -8.25 2.58 -13.94
N ILE A 84 -6.95 2.35 -13.75
CA ILE A 84 -6.38 1.71 -12.55
C ILE A 84 -6.75 2.48 -11.27
N LYS A 85 -7.20 1.74 -10.25
CA LYS A 85 -7.53 2.27 -8.93
C LYS A 85 -6.74 1.61 -7.80
N ARG A 86 -6.35 0.35 -7.99
CA ARG A 86 -5.63 -0.49 -7.03
C ARG A 86 -4.29 -0.91 -7.63
N LEU A 87 -3.21 -0.66 -6.89
CA LEU A 87 -1.87 -1.12 -7.23
C LEU A 87 -1.34 -2.00 -6.10
N ILE A 88 -0.80 -3.16 -6.45
CA ILE A 88 -0.19 -4.12 -5.52
C ILE A 88 1.26 -4.30 -5.96
N ILE A 89 2.22 -4.04 -5.06
CA ILE A 89 3.65 -4.11 -5.32
C ILE A 89 4.28 -5.09 -4.33
N GLN A 90 4.50 -6.32 -4.79
CA GLN A 90 5.12 -7.37 -4.00
C GLN A 90 6.64 -7.38 -4.17
N ALA A 91 7.13 -6.99 -5.34
CA ALA A 91 8.55 -6.87 -5.61
C ALA A 91 9.20 -5.68 -4.89
N LYS A 92 10.51 -5.80 -4.67
CA LYS A 92 11.37 -4.66 -4.33
C LYS A 92 11.55 -3.79 -5.57
N LEU A 93 11.14 -2.54 -5.46
CA LEU A 93 11.28 -1.53 -6.51
C LEU A 93 12.74 -1.07 -6.63
N LYS A 94 13.14 -0.80 -7.87
CA LYS A 94 14.37 -0.08 -8.21
C LYS A 94 14.06 1.41 -8.41
N GLU A 95 15.08 2.26 -8.41
CA GLU A 95 14.94 3.69 -8.75
C GLU A 95 14.32 3.90 -10.13
N SER A 96 14.66 3.04 -11.08
CA SER A 96 14.01 3.03 -12.39
C SER A 96 12.49 2.85 -12.25
N ASP A 97 12.03 1.86 -11.47
CA ASP A 97 10.59 1.58 -11.33
C ASP A 97 9.84 2.78 -10.75
N ILE A 98 10.47 3.48 -9.80
CA ILE A 98 9.93 4.72 -9.19
C ILE A 98 9.69 5.79 -10.26
N SER A 99 10.65 6.00 -11.17
CA SER A 99 10.49 7.01 -12.22
C SER A 99 9.25 6.76 -13.08
N VAL A 100 8.95 5.51 -13.42
CA VAL A 100 7.75 5.13 -14.20
C VAL A 100 6.47 5.26 -13.39
N LEU A 101 6.50 4.90 -12.10
CA LEU A 101 5.34 5.08 -11.21
C LEU A 101 4.96 6.56 -11.07
N ASN A 102 5.97 7.45 -11.04
CA ASN A 102 5.77 8.89 -10.97
C ASN A 102 5.23 9.52 -12.27
N GLU A 103 5.29 8.82 -13.41
CA GLU A 103 4.65 9.27 -14.66
C GLU A 103 3.11 9.15 -14.61
N ASN A 104 2.56 8.19 -13.84
CA ASN A 104 1.12 7.90 -13.81
C ASN A 104 0.51 7.77 -12.39
N PRO A 105 0.77 8.70 -11.44
CA PRO A 105 0.32 8.53 -10.05
C PRO A 105 -1.16 8.87 -9.83
N SER A 106 -1.84 9.47 -10.82
CA SER A 106 -3.00 10.35 -10.58
C SER A 106 -4.32 9.63 -10.29
N LEU A 107 -4.44 8.32 -10.48
CA LEU A 107 -5.70 7.58 -10.29
C LEU A 107 -5.65 6.49 -9.22
N ILE A 108 -4.45 6.15 -8.73
CA ILE A 108 -4.27 5.12 -7.72
C ILE A 108 -4.84 5.62 -6.40
N SER A 109 -5.82 4.89 -5.89
CA SER A 109 -6.54 5.19 -4.65
C SER A 109 -6.30 4.14 -3.57
N LYS A 110 -5.83 2.94 -3.95
CA LYS A 110 -5.48 1.85 -3.05
C LYS A 110 -4.10 1.32 -3.42
N LEU A 111 -3.16 1.35 -2.48
CA LEU A 111 -1.82 0.81 -2.63
C LEU A 111 -1.60 -0.30 -1.61
N TYR A 112 -1.10 -1.44 -2.09
CA TYR A 112 -0.54 -2.51 -1.27
C TYR A 112 0.93 -2.61 -1.64
N ILE A 113 1.84 -2.48 -0.69
CA ILE A 113 3.27 -2.44 -0.97
C ILE A 113 4.05 -3.25 0.07
N SER A 114 5.05 -3.99 -0.40
CA SER A 114 5.96 -4.75 0.45
C SER A 114 6.80 -3.83 1.35
N THR A 115 7.05 -4.26 2.59
CA THR A 115 7.96 -3.60 3.55
C THR A 115 9.38 -3.39 3.00
N GLU A 116 9.80 -4.19 2.01
CA GLU A 116 11.09 -4.05 1.33
C GLU A 116 11.29 -2.70 0.63
N ASN A 117 10.20 -1.99 0.38
CA ASN A 117 10.19 -0.68 -0.28
C ASN A 117 10.23 0.50 0.69
N LEU A 118 10.28 0.26 2.00
CA LEU A 118 10.37 1.32 3.02
C LEU A 118 11.75 1.98 3.09
N GLY A 119 12.77 1.34 2.50
CA GLY A 119 14.13 1.91 2.39
C GLY A 119 14.38 2.74 1.13
N LEU A 120 13.36 2.97 0.29
CA LEU A 120 13.52 3.74 -0.95
C LEU A 120 13.83 5.20 -0.64
N GLN A 121 14.81 5.77 -1.34
CA GLN A 121 15.14 7.19 -1.20
C GLN A 121 14.00 8.08 -1.73
N ASP A 122 13.44 7.72 -2.89
CA ASP A 122 12.36 8.44 -3.55
C ASP A 122 11.10 7.58 -3.62
N PHE A 123 10.28 7.62 -2.59
CA PHE A 123 9.02 6.87 -2.60
C PHE A 123 8.00 7.53 -3.57
N PRO A 124 7.31 6.77 -4.42
CA PRO A 124 6.37 7.32 -5.39
C PRO A 124 5.19 8.03 -4.71
N VAL A 125 4.84 9.23 -5.20
CA VAL A 125 3.83 10.09 -4.57
C VAL A 125 2.46 9.90 -5.22
N PHE A 126 1.53 9.30 -4.48
CA PHE A 126 0.16 9.04 -4.95
C PHE A 126 -0.84 10.07 -4.40
N LYS A 127 -1.05 11.17 -5.13
CA LYS A 127 -1.87 12.33 -4.68
C LYS A 127 -3.33 12.02 -4.35
N ARG A 128 -3.88 10.90 -4.81
CA ARG A 128 -5.28 10.48 -4.55
C ARG A 128 -5.37 9.21 -3.70
N LEU A 129 -4.28 8.82 -3.06
CA LEU A 129 -4.22 7.60 -2.26
C LEU A 129 -5.11 7.73 -1.03
N ARG A 130 -6.09 6.83 -0.92
CA ARG A 130 -7.02 6.77 0.22
C ARG A 130 -6.74 5.59 1.13
N THR A 131 -6.13 4.54 0.59
CA THR A 131 -5.88 3.29 1.30
C THR A 131 -4.45 2.84 1.06
N LEU A 132 -3.70 2.67 2.13
CA LEU A 132 -2.34 2.16 2.13
C LEU A 132 -2.26 0.88 2.98
N HIS A 133 -1.75 -0.19 2.38
CA HIS A 133 -1.40 -1.41 3.09
C HIS A 133 0.10 -1.65 2.90
N ILE A 134 0.85 -1.63 4.00
CA ILE A 134 2.24 -2.05 4.03
C ILE A 134 2.27 -3.48 4.55
N VAL A 135 2.65 -4.40 3.67
CA VAL A 135 2.52 -5.84 3.90
C VAL A 135 3.89 -6.49 3.99
N ALA A 136 4.10 -7.31 5.01
CA ALA A 136 5.29 -8.14 5.14
C ALA A 136 5.28 -9.29 4.12
N ASN A 137 6.44 -9.62 3.55
CA ASN A 137 6.59 -10.88 2.84
C ASN A 137 6.95 -11.98 3.87
N SER A 138 5.97 -12.79 4.27
CA SER A 138 6.15 -13.88 5.24
C SER A 138 7.10 -14.99 4.80
N MET A 139 7.49 -15.00 3.52
CA MET A 139 8.40 -16.01 2.96
C MET A 139 9.89 -15.63 3.11
N LYS A 140 10.21 -14.42 3.60
CA LYS A 140 11.59 -13.95 3.77
C LYS A 140 12.01 -13.98 5.23
N GLU A 141 13.26 -14.36 5.48
CA GLU A 141 13.84 -14.36 6.82
C GLU A 141 13.89 -12.94 7.42
N TYR A 142 13.44 -12.81 8.66
CA TYR A 142 13.52 -11.59 9.46
C TYR A 142 14.98 -11.30 9.82
N ARG A 143 15.62 -10.40 9.08
CA ARG A 143 17.03 -10.01 9.35
C ARG A 143 17.19 -8.59 9.92
N VAL A 144 16.24 -7.69 9.67
CA VAL A 144 16.32 -6.27 10.10
C VAL A 144 14.92 -5.76 10.45
N MET A 145 14.80 -4.95 11.50
CA MET A 145 13.55 -4.26 11.82
C MET A 145 13.20 -3.25 10.71
N ASN A 146 12.03 -3.41 10.10
CA ASN A 146 11.56 -2.47 9.08
C ASN A 146 11.10 -1.17 9.76
N THR A 147 11.85 -0.09 9.57
CA THR A 147 11.47 1.24 10.08
C THR A 147 11.09 2.14 8.91
N ILE A 148 10.15 3.05 9.17
CA ILE A 148 9.75 4.07 8.20
C ILE A 148 10.57 5.32 8.49
N GLY A 149 11.53 5.61 7.59
CA GLY A 149 12.39 6.77 7.71
C GLY A 149 11.63 8.09 7.48
N PRO A 150 12.09 9.21 8.07
CA PRO A 150 11.42 10.50 7.94
C PRO A 150 11.31 10.99 6.50
N LYS A 151 12.26 10.60 5.63
CA LYS A 151 12.28 10.95 4.21
C LYS A 151 11.07 10.40 3.44
N ILE A 152 10.59 9.21 3.80
CA ILE A 152 9.47 8.56 3.10
C ILE A 152 8.10 8.84 3.75
N LEU A 153 8.06 9.43 4.95
CA LEU A 153 6.80 9.68 5.66
C LEU A 153 5.84 10.51 4.80
N GLN A 154 6.30 11.63 4.26
CA GLN A 154 5.41 12.54 3.52
C GLN A 154 4.96 11.98 2.16
N SER A 155 5.81 11.19 1.51
CA SER A 155 5.53 10.61 0.20
C SER A 155 4.67 9.35 0.29
N ALA A 156 4.94 8.48 1.27
CA ALA A 156 4.16 7.27 1.50
C ALA A 156 2.81 7.56 2.18
N PHE A 157 2.72 8.60 3.01
CA PHE A 157 1.54 8.92 3.80
C PHE A 157 0.92 10.28 3.45
N PRO A 158 0.32 10.45 2.25
CA PRO A 158 -0.27 11.72 1.86
C PRO A 158 -1.52 12.08 2.71
N MET A 159 -1.79 13.37 2.85
CA MET A 159 -2.90 13.93 3.65
C MET A 159 -4.32 13.46 3.25
N CYS A 160 -4.47 12.83 2.09
CA CYS A 160 -5.74 12.28 1.61
C CYS A 160 -6.01 10.83 2.07
N LEU A 161 -5.08 10.21 2.79
CA LEU A 161 -5.24 8.87 3.35
C LEU A 161 -6.39 8.80 4.34
N ARG A 162 -7.14 7.71 4.25
CA ARG A 162 -8.27 7.37 5.13
C ARG A 162 -8.09 6.05 5.84
N ARG A 163 -7.40 5.11 5.20
CA ARG A 163 -7.17 3.76 5.71
C ARG A 163 -5.69 3.42 5.62
N ILE A 164 -5.11 3.05 6.75
CA ILE A 164 -3.73 2.60 6.84
C ILE A 164 -3.71 1.24 7.54
N CYS A 165 -3.05 0.27 6.93
CA CYS A 165 -2.75 -1.02 7.53
C CYS A 165 -1.24 -1.23 7.48
N LEU A 166 -0.60 -1.34 8.63
CA LEU A 166 0.82 -1.60 8.77
C LEU A 166 1.01 -2.99 9.38
N THR A 167 1.87 -3.79 8.77
CA THR A 167 2.27 -5.10 9.30
C THR A 167 3.79 -5.21 9.21
N ASP A 168 4.41 -5.83 10.20
CA ASP A 168 5.87 -6.02 10.28
C ASP A 168 6.68 -4.71 10.15
N VAL A 169 6.14 -3.65 10.74
CA VAL A 169 6.81 -2.35 10.86
C VAL A 169 7.10 -2.08 12.33
N TYR A 170 8.32 -1.64 12.63
CA TYR A 170 8.66 -1.11 13.94
C TYR A 170 8.11 0.30 14.09
N LEU A 171 7.17 0.48 15.02
CA LEU A 171 6.54 1.77 15.27
C LEU A 171 7.55 2.69 15.97
N THR A 172 7.80 3.84 15.36
CA THR A 172 8.64 4.91 15.90
C THR A 172 7.76 6.07 16.34
N SER A 173 8.24 6.91 17.26
CA SER A 173 7.52 8.12 17.66
C SER A 173 7.23 9.03 16.46
N ASN A 174 8.21 9.21 15.57
CA ASN A 174 8.06 10.01 14.36
C ASN A 174 6.92 9.51 13.46
N LEU A 175 6.78 8.19 13.30
CA LEU A 175 5.70 7.61 12.51
C LEU A 175 4.35 7.89 13.18
N ILE A 176 4.20 7.58 14.46
CA ILE A 176 2.92 7.76 15.18
C ILE A 176 2.52 9.23 15.26
N GLU A 177 3.46 10.12 15.57
CA GLU A 177 3.24 11.57 15.56
C GLU A 177 2.84 12.05 14.17
N TYR A 178 3.46 11.55 13.10
CA TYR A 178 3.06 11.92 11.75
C TYR A 178 1.65 11.43 11.40
N LEU A 179 1.34 10.16 11.72
CA LEU A 179 0.02 9.58 11.50
C LEU A 179 -1.09 10.37 12.20
N SER A 180 -0.82 10.93 13.38
CA SER A 180 -1.80 11.74 14.09
C SER A 180 -2.06 13.12 13.50
N THR A 181 -1.21 13.57 12.57
CA THR A 181 -1.45 14.78 11.79
C THR A 181 -2.36 14.56 10.59
N LEU A 182 -2.68 13.31 10.22
CA LEU A 182 -3.45 13.01 9.02
C LEU A 182 -4.94 13.33 9.25
N PRO A 183 -5.49 14.38 8.60
CA PRO A 183 -6.82 14.90 8.96
C PRO A 183 -7.96 13.98 8.52
N ASN A 184 -7.72 13.11 7.54
CA ASN A 184 -8.72 12.24 6.95
C ASN A 184 -8.62 10.78 7.44
N LEU A 185 -7.70 10.47 8.36
CA LEU A 185 -7.45 9.10 8.79
C LEU A 185 -8.63 8.58 9.63
N THR A 186 -9.37 7.64 9.07
CA THR A 186 -10.56 7.02 9.68
C THR A 186 -10.31 5.59 10.19
N TYR A 187 -9.36 4.87 9.59
CA TYR A 187 -9.03 3.50 9.94
C TYR A 187 -7.52 3.35 10.06
N LEU A 188 -7.04 2.90 11.21
CA LEU A 188 -5.64 2.61 11.47
C LEU A 188 -5.49 1.21 12.07
N ASP A 189 -4.83 0.34 11.34
CA ASP A 189 -4.53 -1.02 11.79
C ASP A 189 -3.03 -1.23 11.90
N LEU A 190 -2.61 -1.52 13.12
CA LEU A 190 -1.23 -1.71 13.54
C LEU A 190 -0.99 -3.17 13.99
N ILE A 191 -1.94 -4.08 13.76
CA ILE A 191 -1.74 -5.49 14.11
C ILE A 191 -0.55 -6.05 13.33
N GLY A 192 0.33 -6.75 14.05
CA GLY A 192 1.57 -7.29 13.48
C GLY A 192 2.71 -6.28 13.40
N CYS A 193 2.54 -5.05 13.91
CA CYS A 193 3.66 -4.14 14.14
C CYS A 193 4.43 -4.44 15.43
N LEU A 194 5.71 -4.07 15.44
CA LEU A 194 6.59 -4.13 16.59
C LEU A 194 6.56 -2.79 17.34
N VAL A 195 6.52 -2.87 18.67
CA VAL A 195 6.39 -1.69 19.55
C VAL A 195 7.31 -1.86 20.74
N ASP A 196 8.10 -0.83 21.03
CA ASP A 196 8.79 -0.74 22.31
C ASP A 196 7.77 -0.37 23.41
N THR A 197 7.56 -1.31 24.33
CA THR A 197 6.58 -1.20 25.42
C THR A 197 6.86 -0.03 26.36
N ASN A 198 8.11 0.44 26.43
CA ASN A 198 8.48 1.58 27.29
C ASN A 198 7.97 2.92 26.74
N VAL A 199 7.75 3.01 25.42
CA VAL A 199 7.27 4.23 24.75
C VAL A 199 5.83 4.10 24.26
N ALA A 200 5.25 2.90 24.29
CA ALA A 200 3.85 2.64 23.93
C ALA A 200 2.84 3.61 24.57
N PRO A 201 2.95 4.03 25.85
CA PRO A 201 2.01 5.01 26.41
C PRO A 201 1.98 6.34 25.66
N LYS A 202 3.15 6.82 25.19
CA LYS A 202 3.27 8.07 24.41
C LYS A 202 2.64 7.95 23.02
N TYR A 203 2.58 6.72 22.48
CA TYR A 203 1.92 6.48 21.20
C TYR A 203 0.40 6.61 21.36
N ILE A 204 -0.17 6.17 22.48
CA ILE A 204 -1.59 6.37 22.76
C ILE A 204 -1.94 7.85 22.85
N GLU A 205 -1.18 8.64 23.62
CA GLU A 205 -1.38 10.11 23.73
C GLU A 205 -1.31 10.82 22.36
N SER A 206 -0.48 10.29 21.45
CA SER A 206 -0.36 10.82 20.09
C SER A 206 -1.55 10.43 19.21
N LEU A 207 -2.01 9.18 19.31
CA LEU A 207 -3.17 8.68 18.56
C LEU A 207 -4.50 9.28 19.02
N GLU A 208 -4.61 9.70 20.28
CA GLU A 208 -5.77 10.46 20.79
C GLU A 208 -5.99 11.79 20.06
N LYS A 209 -4.95 12.33 19.39
CA LYS A 209 -5.06 13.56 18.58
C LYS A 209 -5.74 13.32 17.23
N CYS A 210 -5.91 12.07 16.80
CA CYS A 210 -6.56 11.72 15.55
C CYS A 210 -8.08 11.94 15.62
N GLN A 211 -8.55 13.15 15.32
CA GLN A 211 -9.96 13.53 15.46
C GLN A 211 -10.93 12.72 14.59
N SER A 212 -10.47 12.25 13.42
CA SER A 212 -11.29 11.54 12.44
C SER A 212 -11.24 10.01 12.59
N LEU A 213 -10.50 9.48 13.57
CA LEU A 213 -10.25 8.05 13.68
C LEU A 213 -11.48 7.33 14.23
N GLU A 214 -12.06 6.45 13.42
CA GLU A 214 -13.26 5.66 13.76
C GLU A 214 -12.88 4.24 14.19
N GLU A 215 -11.85 3.66 13.57
CA GLU A 215 -11.39 2.30 13.83
C GLU A 215 -9.87 2.27 14.10
N LEU A 216 -9.49 1.71 15.25
CA LEU A 216 -8.11 1.54 15.68
C LEU A 216 -7.86 0.09 16.12
N SER A 217 -6.91 -0.56 15.45
CA SER A 217 -6.42 -1.89 15.85
C SER A 217 -4.97 -1.76 16.33
N LEU A 218 -4.72 -2.14 17.59
CA LEU A 218 -3.39 -2.09 18.20
C LEU A 218 -2.74 -3.49 18.24
N PRO A 219 -1.41 -3.61 18.09
CA PRO A 219 -0.74 -4.88 18.25
C PRO A 219 -0.83 -5.38 19.70
N PRO A 220 -0.92 -6.71 19.94
CA PRO A 220 -1.08 -7.27 21.29
C PRO A 220 0.00 -6.85 22.29
N SER A 221 1.20 -6.50 21.81
CA SER A 221 2.30 -6.00 22.63
C SER A 221 1.96 -4.70 23.37
N PHE A 222 0.99 -3.90 22.90
CA PHE A 222 0.47 -2.75 23.66
C PHE A 222 -0.16 -3.16 24.99
N PHE A 223 -0.58 -4.41 25.17
CA PHE A 223 -1.21 -4.86 26.41
C PHE A 223 -0.23 -5.57 27.37
N SER A 224 1.05 -5.69 26.98
CA SER A 224 2.08 -6.34 27.79
C SER A 224 2.74 -5.39 28.81
N PHE A 225 1.96 -4.48 29.41
CA PHE A 225 2.45 -3.64 30.51
C PHE A 225 2.62 -4.50 31.77
N THR A 226 3.83 -4.97 32.05
CA THR A 226 4.14 -5.55 33.36
C THR A 226 4.26 -4.43 34.39
N THR A 227 3.41 -4.44 35.41
CA THR A 227 3.51 -3.59 36.60
C THR A 227 4.71 -4.01 37.47
N SER A 228 5.93 -3.90 36.96
CA SER A 228 7.15 -3.99 37.76
C SER A 228 7.57 -2.61 38.24
N ASN A 229 6.67 -1.93 38.96
CA ASN A 229 6.96 -0.73 39.74
C ASN A 229 6.18 -0.72 41.07
N ARG A 230 6.20 -1.86 41.78
CA ARG A 230 5.79 -1.97 43.19
C ARG A 230 6.86 -2.72 44.00
N LYS A 231 8.08 -2.19 44.06
CA LYS A 231 9.07 -2.50 45.10
C LYS A 231 9.98 -1.30 45.36
N LEU A 232 9.38 -0.18 45.71
CA LEU A 232 9.97 0.87 46.56
C LEU A 232 8.80 1.31 47.45
N ASP A 233 9.02 1.42 48.75
CA ASP A 233 8.04 1.81 49.80
C ASP A 233 7.18 0.72 50.47
N ALA A 234 7.74 -0.45 50.77
CA ALA A 234 7.14 -1.41 51.72
C ALA A 234 7.96 -1.67 53.00
N ASP A 235 9.04 -0.92 53.25
CA ASP A 235 9.90 -1.08 54.44
C ASP A 235 9.81 0.07 55.45
N LYS A 236 8.64 0.72 55.57
CA LYS A 236 8.30 1.46 56.80
C LYS A 236 7.63 0.50 57.79
N LYS A 237 8.47 -0.24 58.52
CA LYS A 237 8.09 -0.93 59.76
C LYS A 237 7.52 0.10 60.75
N ILE A 238 6.21 0.15 60.87
CA ILE A 238 5.53 0.70 62.05
C ILE A 238 5.41 -0.45 63.04
N SER A 239 6.26 -0.49 64.06
CA SER A 239 6.10 -1.40 65.19
C SER A 239 5.24 -0.75 66.28
N PHE A 240 4.06 -1.31 66.52
CA PHE A 240 3.31 -1.04 67.74
C PHE A 240 3.84 -1.94 68.86
N LYS A 241 4.42 -1.34 69.90
CA LYS A 241 4.68 -2.03 71.17
C LYS A 241 3.35 -2.26 71.90
N LYS A 242 3.06 -3.51 72.22
CA LYS A 242 2.23 -3.93 73.36
C LYS A 242 2.96 -5.06 74.06
N THR A 243 3.69 -4.78 75.12
CA THR A 243 3.36 -5.08 76.52
C THR A 243 4.37 -4.33 77.39
#